data_AF-A0A6A6MA00-F1
#
_entry.id   AF-A0A6A6MA00-F1
#
_cell.length_a   1.000
_cell.length_b   1.000
_cell.length_c   1.000
_cell.angle_alpha   90.00
_cell.angle_beta   90.00
_cell.angle_gamma   90.00
#
_symmetry.space_group_name_H-M   'P 1'
#
loop_
_entity.id
_entity.type
_entity.pdbx_description
1 polymer ?
#
loop_
_entity_poly.entity_id
_entity_poly.type
_entity_poly.pdbx_seq_one_letter_code
_entity_poly.pdbx_strand_id
1 'polypeptide(L)'
;MADEERNRRLARVKAAVTALSKRHADGSLPIEDFNLELEDQSGQKLHFSETDQQAIMMGLMLHANGKGLIRRQMFKDALEVLTMGEEAFSLCNPKSIELVDNIPILQIDMVWCYFMLRDIAWLSVAGVRLEKAREGLEHAHGKDSSRFRLLQAGRSSELALYLRLELLEGVVAYHSGQFDKCRRFLTSAQARFFQLQVSDEALSTVMSMGFKEQDAKKALRMSNQDVESAINFLVEEKDKKAKKREDDIRRRNEIREQQRYGVTPLRKAVDLQRLKELISVGFDKELAAEALRRNENDTQKALDDLTNPETNTAIQRDIESKKRKRQRQKDEATIEQLVSMGFERSRVVEAVQAGGSMDQAMQQLLTQSSSNPTDPANSTISPGLIPTNNEGMGEDHMSNDSDVGGPSTSKIEQRDAEMEDEIADEIAKGDALTDYDIEVTKEGEAINEYLALLDSVGSSEKASSQ
;
A
#
# COMPACT_ATOMS: atom_id res chain seq x y z
N MET A 1 -14.70 -12.03 -23.87
CA MET A 1 -14.99 -12.38 -22.48
C MET A 1 -13.73 -12.44 -21.62
N ALA A 2 -12.81 -13.41 -21.76
CA ALA A 2 -11.59 -13.46 -20.92
C ALA A 2 -10.63 -12.28 -21.14
N ASP A 3 -10.41 -11.87 -22.39
CA ASP A 3 -9.56 -10.70 -22.71
C ASP A 3 -10.19 -9.37 -22.30
N GLU A 4 -11.53 -9.27 -22.35
CA GLU A 4 -12.25 -8.07 -21.93
C GLU A 4 -12.20 -7.91 -20.41
N GLU A 5 -12.33 -9.00 -19.66
CA GLU A 5 -12.19 -8.99 -18.20
C GLU A 5 -10.77 -8.66 -17.77
N ARG A 6 -9.75 -9.20 -18.47
CA ARG A 6 -8.35 -8.84 -18.26
C ARG A 6 -8.11 -7.35 -18.51
N ASN A 7 -8.58 -6.82 -19.64
CA ASN A 7 -8.43 -5.40 -19.97
C ASN A 7 -9.13 -4.49 -18.95
N ARG A 8 -10.30 -4.88 -18.44
CA ARG A 8 -11.00 -4.16 -17.36
C ARG A 8 -10.16 -4.16 -16.08
N ARG A 9 -9.60 -5.30 -15.69
CA ARG A 9 -8.74 -5.40 -14.50
C ARG A 9 -7.49 -4.52 -14.63
N LEU A 10 -6.80 -4.55 -15.78
CA LEU A 10 -5.64 -3.68 -16.03
C LEU A 10 -6.00 -2.20 -15.94
N ALA A 11 -7.15 -1.80 -16.50
CA ALA A 11 -7.64 -0.43 -16.41
C ALA A 11 -7.90 -0.02 -14.96
N ARG A 12 -8.50 -0.91 -14.14
CA ARG A 12 -8.69 -0.71 -12.69
C ARG A 12 -7.35 -0.52 -11.99
N VAL A 13 -6.37 -1.40 -12.23
CA VAL A 13 -5.02 -1.31 -11.65
C VAL A 13 -4.37 0.02 -12.01
N LYS A 14 -4.39 0.40 -13.29
CA LYS A 14 -3.79 1.66 -13.76
C LYS A 14 -4.45 2.88 -13.12
N ALA A 15 -5.77 2.88 -13.01
CA ALA A 15 -6.51 3.97 -12.36
C ALA A 15 -6.16 4.08 -10.87
N ALA A 16 -6.14 2.95 -10.15
CA ALA A 16 -5.79 2.89 -8.73
C ALA A 16 -4.35 3.36 -8.46
N VAL A 17 -3.36 2.88 -9.22
CA VAL A 17 -1.97 3.33 -9.08
C VAL A 17 -1.83 4.83 -9.43
N THR A 18 -2.53 5.30 -10.47
CA THR A 18 -2.52 6.72 -10.83
C THR A 18 -3.11 7.58 -9.71
N ALA A 19 -4.20 7.12 -9.08
CA ALA A 19 -4.80 7.80 -7.95
C ALA A 19 -3.86 7.82 -6.73
N LEU A 20 -3.25 6.68 -6.39
CA LEU A 20 -2.30 6.55 -5.27
C LEU A 20 -1.03 7.38 -5.48
N SER A 21 -0.47 7.40 -6.69
CA SER A 21 0.76 8.15 -7.01
C SER A 21 0.60 9.66 -6.94
N LYS A 22 -0.62 10.18 -7.16
CA LYS A 22 -0.92 11.60 -7.04
C LYS A 22 -1.17 12.05 -5.60
N ARG A 23 -1.36 11.12 -4.66
CA ARG A 23 -1.56 11.48 -3.26
C ARG A 23 -0.27 12.08 -2.72
N HIS A 24 -0.42 13.13 -1.92
CA HIS A 24 0.67 13.77 -1.18
C HIS A 24 1.73 14.48 -2.02
N ALA A 25 1.54 14.64 -3.33
CA ALA A 25 2.42 15.47 -4.16
C ALA A 25 2.45 16.95 -3.72
N ASP A 26 1.38 17.44 -3.08
CA ASP A 26 1.18 18.84 -2.70
C ASP A 26 1.27 19.14 -1.19
N GLY A 27 1.56 18.11 -0.36
CA GLY A 27 1.58 18.24 1.11
C GLY A 27 0.20 18.43 1.76
N SER A 28 -0.89 18.15 1.03
CA SER A 28 -2.25 18.14 1.60
C SER A 28 -2.44 17.02 2.62
N LEU A 29 -3.42 17.21 3.51
CA LEU A 29 -3.77 16.25 4.55
C LEU A 29 -4.02 14.87 3.96
N PRO A 30 -3.45 13.81 4.55
CA PRO A 30 -3.91 12.46 4.28
C PRO A 30 -5.39 12.33 4.64
N ILE A 31 -6.20 12.20 3.60
CA ILE A 31 -7.56 11.71 3.74
C ILE A 31 -7.51 10.24 4.19
N GLU A 32 -6.39 9.52 3.96
CA GLU A 32 -6.19 8.11 4.31
C GLU A 32 -4.78 7.77 4.85
N ASP A 33 -4.67 6.61 5.49
CA ASP A 33 -3.52 6.13 6.27
C ASP A 33 -2.29 5.70 5.43
N PHE A 34 -2.34 5.78 4.10
CA PHE A 34 -1.27 5.34 3.20
C PHE A 34 -0.45 6.50 2.63
N ASN A 35 0.75 6.72 3.18
CA ASN A 35 1.76 7.61 2.60
C ASN A 35 2.96 6.80 2.13
N LEU A 36 3.22 6.76 0.82
CA LEU A 36 4.39 6.12 0.26
C LEU A 36 5.53 7.14 0.21
N GLU A 37 6.67 6.80 0.83
CA GLU A 37 7.86 7.64 0.83
C GLU A 37 8.96 6.91 0.06
N LEU A 38 9.70 7.65 -0.77
CA LEU A 38 10.82 7.11 -1.52
C LEU A 38 12.06 7.11 -0.62
N GLU A 39 12.59 5.92 -0.36
CA GLU A 39 13.75 5.69 0.49
C GLU A 39 14.87 5.02 -0.31
N ASP A 40 16.12 5.28 0.06
CA ASP A 40 17.27 4.53 -0.42
C ASP A 40 17.45 3.19 0.32
N GLN A 41 18.46 2.42 -0.07
CA GLN A 41 18.80 1.12 0.55
C GLN A 41 19.14 1.20 2.05
N SER A 42 19.38 2.41 2.59
CA SER A 42 19.66 2.67 4.00
C SER A 42 18.44 3.17 4.79
N GLY A 43 17.31 3.40 4.11
CA GLY A 43 16.10 4.00 4.69
C GLY A 43 16.13 5.54 4.73
N GLN A 44 17.05 6.18 4.01
CA GLN A 44 17.10 7.63 3.91
C GLN A 44 16.11 8.13 2.84
N LYS A 45 15.32 9.14 3.18
CA LYS A 45 14.34 9.73 2.27
C LYS A 45 15.01 10.44 1.10
N LEU A 46 14.52 10.17 -0.10
CA LEU A 46 14.98 10.79 -1.35
C LEU A 46 13.96 11.83 -1.82
N HIS A 47 14.46 12.96 -2.32
CA HIS A 47 13.64 14.04 -2.86
C HIS A 47 13.83 14.11 -4.38
N PHE A 48 12.73 14.02 -5.11
CA PHE A 48 12.68 14.13 -6.57
C PHE A 48 11.79 15.31 -6.98
N SER A 49 11.77 15.62 -8.28
CA SER A 49 10.74 16.51 -8.83
C SER A 49 9.35 15.86 -8.68
N GLU A 50 8.27 16.64 -8.57
CA GLU A 50 6.91 16.09 -8.44
C GLU A 50 6.57 15.10 -9.56
N THR A 51 6.98 15.41 -10.79
CA THR A 51 6.75 14.56 -11.96
C THR A 51 7.53 13.24 -11.89
N ASP A 52 8.82 13.30 -11.51
CA ASP A 52 9.65 12.11 -11.35
C ASP A 52 9.18 11.28 -10.16
N GLN A 53 8.85 11.91 -9.04
CA GLN A 53 8.35 11.23 -7.85
C GLN A 53 7.07 10.45 -8.17
N GLN A 54 6.12 11.07 -8.85
CA GLN A 54 4.88 10.41 -9.24
C GLN A 54 5.14 9.21 -10.16
N ALA A 55 6.01 9.37 -11.16
CA ALA A 55 6.33 8.32 -12.12
C ALA A 55 7.12 7.15 -11.48
N ILE A 56 8.09 7.45 -10.60
CA ILE A 56 8.84 6.46 -9.83
C ILE A 56 7.89 5.69 -8.90
N MET A 57 7.05 6.39 -8.14
CA MET A 57 6.07 5.73 -7.27
C MET A 57 5.12 4.84 -8.07
N MET A 58 4.62 5.30 -9.21
CA MET A 58 3.80 4.48 -10.11
C MET A 58 4.54 3.23 -10.57
N GLY A 59 5.78 3.35 -11.02
CA GLY A 59 6.62 2.21 -11.44
C GLY A 59 6.84 1.20 -10.32
N LEU A 60 7.17 1.67 -9.11
CA LEU A 60 7.40 0.81 -7.94
C LEU A 60 6.13 0.08 -7.48
N MET A 61 4.98 0.77 -7.45
CA MET A 61 3.70 0.15 -7.10
C MET A 61 3.28 -0.91 -8.12
N LEU A 62 3.47 -0.64 -9.42
CA LEU A 62 3.22 -1.62 -10.48
C LEU A 62 4.17 -2.80 -10.38
N HIS A 63 5.45 -2.59 -10.06
CA HIS A 63 6.40 -3.68 -9.83
C HIS A 63 5.98 -4.56 -8.65
N ALA A 64 5.58 -3.97 -7.52
CA ALA A 64 5.08 -4.70 -6.36
C ALA A 64 3.83 -5.53 -6.70
N ASN A 65 2.87 -4.94 -7.43
CA ASN A 65 1.68 -5.65 -7.91
C ASN A 65 2.04 -6.80 -8.87
N GLY A 66 2.93 -6.55 -9.83
CA GLY A 66 3.44 -7.55 -10.77
C GLY A 66 4.11 -8.73 -10.07
N LYS A 67 4.90 -8.48 -9.01
CA LYS A 67 5.46 -9.53 -8.15
C LYS A 67 4.38 -10.35 -7.45
N GLY A 68 3.32 -9.71 -6.96
CA GLY A 68 2.13 -10.40 -6.44
C GLY A 68 1.54 -11.38 -7.45
N LEU A 69 1.40 -10.95 -8.71
CA LEU A 69 0.90 -11.79 -9.81
C LEU A 69 1.87 -12.94 -10.15
N ILE A 70 3.19 -12.71 -10.12
CA ILE A 70 4.21 -13.76 -10.30
C ILE A 70 4.07 -14.85 -9.22
N ARG A 71 3.90 -14.46 -7.94
CA ARG A 71 3.69 -15.42 -6.84
C ARG A 71 2.42 -16.25 -7.03
N ARG A 72 1.37 -15.63 -7.58
CA ARG A 72 0.11 -16.30 -7.97
C ARG A 72 0.21 -17.08 -9.29
N GLN A 73 1.38 -17.12 -9.91
CA GLN A 73 1.67 -17.79 -11.20
C GLN A 73 0.87 -17.23 -12.39
N MET A 74 0.40 -16.00 -12.29
CA MET A 74 -0.36 -15.29 -13.33
C MET A 74 0.60 -14.53 -14.25
N PHE A 75 1.48 -15.26 -14.96
CA PHE A 75 2.61 -14.67 -15.69
C PHE A 75 2.22 -13.73 -16.84
N LYS A 76 1.08 -13.96 -17.51
CA LYS A 76 0.60 -13.07 -18.58
C LYS A 76 0.18 -11.71 -18.02
N ASP A 77 -0.68 -11.73 -17.01
CA ASP A 77 -1.15 -10.53 -16.33
C ASP A 77 0.02 -9.79 -15.65
N ALA A 78 0.95 -10.53 -15.05
CA ALA A 78 2.17 -9.96 -14.47
C ALA A 78 2.98 -9.19 -15.52
N LEU A 79 3.18 -9.77 -16.71
CA LEU A 79 3.94 -9.12 -17.78
C LEU A 79 3.28 -7.82 -18.26
N GLU A 80 1.96 -7.79 -18.39
CA GLU A 80 1.21 -6.57 -18.75
C GLU A 80 1.39 -5.48 -17.68
N VAL A 81 1.29 -5.84 -16.39
CA VAL A 81 1.50 -4.89 -15.27
C VAL A 81 2.95 -4.41 -15.19
N LEU A 82 3.94 -5.29 -15.35
CA LEU A 82 5.36 -4.93 -15.36
C LEU A 82 5.72 -4.04 -16.54
N THR A 83 5.08 -4.24 -17.70
CA THR A 83 5.24 -3.35 -18.87
C THR A 83 4.74 -1.94 -18.56
N MET A 84 3.57 -1.80 -17.91
CA MET A 84 3.11 -0.49 -17.44
C MET A 84 4.09 0.14 -16.43
N GLY A 85 4.72 -0.67 -15.59
CA GLY A 85 5.77 -0.20 -14.66
C GLY A 85 7.01 0.33 -15.39
N GLU A 86 7.48 -0.39 -16.42
CA GLU A 86 8.56 0.05 -17.30
C GLU A 86 8.23 1.36 -18.05
N GLU A 87 7.00 1.48 -18.56
CA GLU A 87 6.51 2.71 -19.19
C GLU A 87 6.53 3.88 -18.20
N ALA A 88 6.12 3.64 -16.94
CA ALA A 88 6.17 4.65 -15.89
C ALA A 88 7.60 5.16 -15.64
N PHE A 89 8.57 4.25 -15.49
CA PHE A 89 9.97 4.64 -15.32
C PHE A 89 10.52 5.41 -16.52
N SER A 90 10.05 5.09 -17.73
CA SER A 90 10.47 5.79 -18.96
C SER A 90 10.05 7.25 -19.03
N LEU A 91 9.10 7.69 -18.19
CA LEU A 91 8.69 9.09 -18.07
C LEU A 91 9.63 9.94 -17.20
N CYS A 92 10.52 9.30 -16.42
CA CYS A 92 11.39 9.97 -15.48
C CYS A 92 12.65 10.54 -16.16
N ASN A 93 13.26 11.55 -15.54
CA ASN A 93 14.59 11.98 -15.95
C ASN A 93 15.61 10.83 -15.81
N PRO A 94 16.48 10.57 -16.81
CA PRO A 94 17.50 9.53 -16.73
C PRO A 94 18.37 9.56 -15.46
N LYS A 95 18.69 10.75 -14.93
CA LYS A 95 19.45 10.88 -13.67
C LYS A 95 18.66 10.41 -12.44
N SER A 96 17.34 10.57 -12.46
CA SER A 96 16.46 10.09 -11.38
C SER A 96 16.36 8.57 -11.42
N ILE A 97 16.33 7.98 -12.63
CA ILE A 97 16.31 6.53 -12.88
C ILE A 97 17.60 5.85 -12.40
N GLU A 98 18.76 6.48 -12.54
CA GLU A 98 20.05 5.96 -12.04
C GLU A 98 20.05 5.68 -10.53
N LEU A 99 19.15 6.33 -9.77
CA LEU A 99 18.98 6.13 -8.33
C LEU A 99 18.00 4.99 -7.99
N VAL A 100 17.33 4.40 -8.98
CA VAL A 100 16.31 3.36 -8.80
C VAL A 100 16.88 1.99 -9.19
N ASP A 101 17.26 1.22 -8.17
CA ASP A 101 17.80 -0.14 -8.32
C ASP A 101 16.74 -1.21 -8.61
N ASN A 102 15.44 -0.90 -8.42
CA ASN A 102 14.36 -1.81 -8.75
C ASN A 102 14.20 -2.06 -10.26
N ILE A 103 14.71 -1.17 -11.12
CA ILE A 103 14.53 -1.29 -12.58
C ILE A 103 15.23 -2.54 -13.13
N PRO A 104 16.51 -2.81 -12.82
CA PRO A 104 17.14 -4.09 -13.15
C PRO A 104 16.37 -5.32 -12.65
N ILE A 105 15.78 -5.24 -11.45
CA ILE A 105 14.98 -6.33 -10.88
C ILE A 105 13.70 -6.53 -11.68
N LEU A 106 13.02 -5.45 -12.07
CA LEU A 106 11.85 -5.49 -12.95
C LEU A 106 12.19 -6.15 -14.29
N GLN A 107 13.34 -5.84 -14.88
CA GLN A 107 13.79 -6.48 -16.12
C GLN A 107 13.95 -7.99 -15.96
N ILE A 108 14.57 -8.44 -14.85
CA ILE A 108 14.72 -9.87 -14.54
C ILE A 108 13.35 -10.54 -14.37
N ASP A 109 12.41 -9.88 -13.68
CA ASP A 109 11.06 -10.40 -13.47
C ASP A 109 10.25 -10.52 -14.77
N MET A 110 10.40 -9.57 -15.70
CA MET A 110 9.80 -9.66 -17.04
C MET A 110 10.37 -10.85 -17.83
N VAL A 111 11.68 -11.04 -17.80
CA VAL A 111 12.33 -12.17 -18.49
C VAL A 111 11.96 -13.50 -17.84
N TRP A 112 11.81 -13.53 -16.52
CA TRP A 112 11.26 -14.68 -15.81
C TRP A 112 9.83 -15.01 -16.28
N CYS A 113 8.98 -14.00 -16.50
CA CYS A 113 7.66 -14.22 -17.08
C CYS A 113 7.74 -14.82 -18.50
N TYR A 114 8.63 -14.32 -19.36
CA TYR A 114 8.85 -14.93 -20.69
C TYR A 114 9.25 -16.40 -20.60
N PHE A 115 10.19 -16.71 -19.71
CA PHE A 115 10.66 -18.07 -19.46
C PHE A 115 9.53 -18.99 -18.99
N MET A 116 8.75 -18.55 -17.99
CA MET A 116 7.64 -19.32 -17.43
C MET A 116 6.49 -19.53 -18.44
N LEU A 117 6.29 -18.59 -19.37
CA LEU A 117 5.33 -18.73 -20.47
C LEU A 117 5.83 -19.64 -21.59
N ARG A 118 7.10 -20.05 -21.56
CA ARG A 118 7.78 -20.87 -22.59
C ARG A 118 7.67 -20.26 -24.01
N ASP A 119 7.62 -18.94 -24.10
CA ASP A 119 7.51 -18.23 -25.38
C ASP A 119 8.90 -17.79 -25.88
N ILE A 120 9.46 -18.60 -26.78
CA ILE A 120 10.80 -18.40 -27.36
C ILE A 120 10.81 -17.19 -28.31
N ALA A 121 9.65 -16.68 -28.75
CA ALA A 121 9.59 -15.51 -29.64
C ALA A 121 10.24 -14.27 -29.02
N TRP A 122 10.33 -14.20 -27.69
CA TRP A 122 10.90 -13.09 -26.94
C TRP A 122 12.40 -13.22 -26.67
N LEU A 123 13.08 -14.24 -27.23
CA LEU A 123 14.49 -14.53 -26.94
C LEU A 123 15.43 -13.34 -27.17
N SER A 124 15.26 -12.64 -28.30
CA SER A 124 16.09 -11.48 -28.64
C SER A 124 15.88 -10.32 -27.67
N VAL A 125 14.63 -10.06 -27.30
CA VAL A 125 14.24 -9.05 -26.31
C VAL A 125 14.76 -9.43 -24.93
N ALA A 126 14.67 -10.71 -24.56
CA ALA A 126 15.14 -11.23 -23.28
C ALA A 126 16.65 -11.01 -23.11
N GLY A 127 17.46 -11.28 -24.14
CA GLY A 127 18.90 -11.04 -24.09
C GLY A 127 19.26 -9.58 -23.79
N VAL A 128 18.64 -8.64 -24.52
CA VAL A 128 18.87 -7.19 -24.31
C VAL A 128 18.43 -6.73 -22.92
N ARG A 129 17.32 -7.26 -22.41
CA ARG A 129 16.82 -6.93 -21.07
C ARG A 129 17.76 -7.43 -19.96
N LEU A 130 18.28 -8.66 -20.10
CA LEU A 130 19.23 -9.23 -19.12
C LEU A 130 20.57 -8.49 -19.12
N GLU A 131 21.07 -8.07 -20.29
CA GLU A 131 22.29 -7.26 -20.37
C GLU A 131 22.14 -5.93 -19.63
N LYS A 132 21.05 -5.20 -19.87
CA LYS A 132 20.71 -3.98 -19.13
C LYS A 132 20.53 -4.22 -17.63
N ALA A 133 19.90 -5.34 -17.26
CA ALA A 133 19.73 -5.70 -15.85
C ALA A 133 21.08 -5.95 -15.17
N ARG A 134 22.01 -6.65 -15.84
CA ARG A 134 23.36 -6.90 -15.33
C ARG A 134 24.12 -5.60 -15.12
N GLU A 135 24.15 -4.71 -16.11
CA GLU A 135 24.83 -3.41 -15.99
C GLU A 135 24.25 -2.58 -14.85
N GLY A 136 22.92 -2.52 -14.74
CA GLY A 136 22.25 -1.78 -13.67
C GLY A 136 22.48 -2.38 -12.28
N LEU A 137 22.52 -3.71 -12.14
CA LEU A 137 22.85 -4.36 -10.88
C LEU A 137 24.34 -4.19 -10.51
N GLU A 138 25.26 -4.23 -11.47
CA GLU A 138 26.67 -3.95 -11.19
C GLU A 138 26.89 -2.50 -10.75
N HIS A 139 26.15 -1.56 -11.33
CA HIS A 139 26.13 -0.17 -10.88
C HIS A 139 25.55 -0.05 -9.46
N ALA A 140 24.38 -0.68 -9.21
CA ALA A 140 23.69 -0.63 -7.92
C ALA A 140 24.47 -1.36 -6.79
N HIS A 141 25.00 -2.54 -7.06
CA HIS A 141 25.65 -3.36 -6.04
C HIS A 141 27.16 -3.14 -5.92
N GLY A 142 27.75 -2.43 -6.89
CA GLY A 142 29.19 -2.36 -7.05
C GLY A 142 29.78 -3.68 -7.57
N LYS A 143 31.05 -3.63 -7.98
CA LYS A 143 31.77 -4.81 -8.49
C LYS A 143 31.76 -5.93 -7.45
N ASP A 144 31.44 -7.13 -7.90
CA ASP A 144 31.29 -8.34 -7.06
C ASP A 144 30.32 -8.16 -5.88
N SER A 145 29.35 -7.26 -6.02
CA SER A 145 28.35 -6.90 -5.00
C SER A 145 28.94 -6.35 -3.69
N SER A 146 30.16 -5.82 -3.75
CA SER A 146 30.89 -5.31 -2.59
C SER A 146 30.18 -4.14 -1.87
N ARG A 147 29.62 -3.18 -2.63
CA ARG A 147 28.87 -2.05 -2.05
C ARG A 147 27.59 -2.53 -1.39
N PHE A 148 26.86 -3.42 -2.04
CA PHE A 148 25.61 -3.98 -1.51
C PHE A 148 25.86 -4.72 -0.18
N ARG A 149 26.86 -5.61 -0.14
CA ARG A 149 27.22 -6.31 1.10
C ARG A 149 27.66 -5.34 2.20
N LEU A 150 28.40 -4.28 1.88
CA LEU A 150 28.78 -3.27 2.87
C LEU A 150 27.55 -2.57 3.49
N LEU A 151 26.60 -2.17 2.66
CA LEU A 151 25.34 -1.53 3.11
C LEU A 151 24.49 -2.49 3.93
N GLN A 152 24.51 -3.78 3.61
CA GLN A 152 23.77 -4.82 4.32
C GLN A 152 24.56 -5.50 5.45
N ALA A 153 25.55 -4.83 6.02
CA ALA A 153 26.36 -5.34 7.14
C ALA A 153 27.01 -6.71 6.90
N GLY A 154 27.48 -6.95 5.67
CA GLY A 154 28.14 -8.18 5.25
C GLY A 154 27.21 -9.30 4.78
N ARG A 155 25.89 -9.08 4.79
CA ARG A 155 24.89 -10.09 4.38
C ARG A 155 24.87 -10.29 2.87
N SER A 156 24.56 -11.52 2.45
CA SER A 156 24.57 -11.95 1.04
C SER A 156 23.17 -12.13 0.47
N SER A 157 22.27 -11.14 0.64
CA SER A 157 20.91 -11.23 0.12
C SER A 157 20.84 -11.18 -1.42
N GLU A 158 21.86 -10.61 -2.09
CA GLU A 158 21.91 -10.49 -3.55
C GLU A 158 21.92 -11.84 -4.28
N LEU A 159 22.33 -12.91 -3.59
CA LEU A 159 22.68 -14.19 -4.18
C LEU A 159 21.53 -14.82 -4.97
N ALA A 160 20.30 -14.73 -4.45
CA ALA A 160 19.12 -15.30 -5.11
C ALA A 160 18.73 -14.55 -6.39
N LEU A 161 18.94 -13.23 -6.41
CA LEU A 161 18.70 -12.41 -7.59
C LEU A 161 19.73 -12.73 -8.69
N TYR A 162 21.02 -12.82 -8.34
CA TYR A 162 22.08 -13.22 -9.28
C TYR A 162 21.92 -14.65 -9.79
N LEU A 163 21.44 -15.58 -8.95
CA LEU A 163 21.07 -16.93 -9.38
C LEU A 163 20.07 -16.87 -10.54
N ARG A 164 18.96 -16.15 -10.37
CA ARG A 164 17.92 -16.03 -11.39
C ARG A 164 18.44 -15.35 -12.66
N LEU A 165 19.23 -14.28 -12.52
CA LEU A 165 19.87 -13.59 -13.65
C LEU A 165 20.76 -14.54 -14.46
N GLU A 166 21.68 -15.24 -13.81
CA GLU A 166 22.64 -16.14 -14.47
C GLU A 166 21.95 -17.36 -15.10
N LEU A 167 20.90 -17.89 -14.45
CA LEU A 167 20.06 -18.93 -15.06
C LEU A 167 19.45 -18.43 -16.37
N LEU A 168 18.78 -17.27 -16.36
CA LEU A 168 18.09 -16.73 -17.54
C LEU A 168 19.07 -16.39 -18.67
N GLU A 169 20.25 -15.88 -18.35
CA GLU A 169 21.32 -15.68 -19.34
C GLU A 169 21.82 -17.00 -19.93
N GLY A 170 21.94 -18.04 -19.09
CA GLY A 170 22.24 -19.40 -19.53
C GLY A 170 21.20 -19.91 -20.52
N VAL A 171 19.90 -19.74 -20.22
CA VAL A 171 18.80 -20.11 -21.10
C VAL A 171 18.87 -19.35 -22.43
N VAL A 172 19.08 -18.03 -22.40
CA VAL A 172 19.19 -17.23 -23.62
C VAL A 172 20.39 -17.67 -24.47
N ALA A 173 21.53 -17.95 -23.83
CA ALA A 173 22.73 -18.44 -24.51
C ALA A 173 22.52 -19.81 -25.15
N TYR A 174 21.77 -20.72 -24.50
CA TYR A 174 21.43 -22.03 -25.05
C TYR A 174 20.66 -21.90 -26.37
N HIS A 175 19.56 -21.15 -26.37
CA HIS A 175 18.72 -20.97 -27.56
C HIS A 175 19.39 -20.12 -28.64
N SER A 176 20.42 -19.35 -28.28
CA SER A 176 21.26 -18.62 -29.23
C SER A 176 22.42 -19.44 -29.80
N GLY A 177 22.53 -20.74 -29.44
CA GLY A 177 23.62 -21.63 -29.88
C GLY A 177 24.99 -21.33 -29.26
N GLN A 178 25.06 -20.51 -28.21
CA GLN A 178 26.29 -20.13 -27.53
C GLN A 178 26.56 -21.07 -26.34
N PHE A 179 26.82 -22.35 -26.63
CA PHE A 179 26.90 -23.42 -25.62
C PHE A 179 28.01 -23.21 -24.58
N ASP A 180 29.16 -22.65 -24.95
CA ASP A 180 30.24 -22.33 -24.00
C ASP A 180 29.81 -21.29 -22.96
N LYS A 181 29.13 -20.23 -23.41
CA LYS A 181 28.58 -19.20 -22.51
C LYS A 181 27.48 -19.77 -21.64
N CYS A 182 26.57 -20.55 -22.24
CA CYS A 182 25.52 -21.24 -21.51
C CYS A 182 26.07 -22.10 -20.37
N ARG A 183 27.09 -22.94 -20.64
CA ARG A 183 27.72 -23.78 -19.62
C ARG A 183 28.34 -22.96 -18.49
N ARG A 184 29.00 -21.85 -18.80
CA ARG A 184 29.58 -20.94 -17.80
C ARG A 184 28.50 -20.35 -16.89
N PHE A 185 27.45 -19.79 -17.47
CA PHE A 185 26.36 -19.18 -16.71
C PHE A 185 25.63 -20.22 -15.84
N LEU A 186 25.30 -21.39 -16.39
CA LEU A 186 24.62 -22.44 -15.63
C LEU A 186 25.48 -23.04 -14.51
N THR A 187 26.80 -23.17 -14.72
CA THR A 187 27.72 -23.62 -13.65
C THR A 187 27.78 -22.60 -12.51
N SER A 188 27.84 -21.31 -12.85
CA SER A 188 27.80 -20.23 -11.87
C SER A 188 26.47 -20.22 -11.09
N ALA A 189 25.34 -20.31 -11.81
CA ALA A 189 24.02 -20.41 -11.23
C ALA A 189 23.92 -21.63 -10.29
N GLN A 190 24.40 -22.80 -10.71
CA GLN A 190 24.39 -24.00 -9.88
C GLN A 190 25.20 -23.83 -8.58
N ALA A 191 26.37 -23.18 -8.64
CA ALA A 191 27.15 -22.89 -7.45
C ALA A 191 26.41 -21.99 -6.45
N ARG A 192 25.71 -20.95 -6.96
CA ARG A 192 24.86 -20.07 -6.13
C ARG A 192 23.65 -20.80 -5.56
N PHE A 193 23.03 -21.69 -6.34
CA PHE A 193 21.90 -22.50 -5.90
C PHE A 193 22.27 -23.38 -4.71
N PHE A 194 23.45 -23.99 -4.71
CA PHE A 194 23.94 -24.78 -3.58
C PHE A 194 24.20 -23.93 -2.33
N GLN A 195 24.72 -22.72 -2.47
CA GLN A 195 24.92 -21.80 -1.34
C GLN A 195 23.59 -21.37 -0.70
N LEU A 196 22.52 -21.27 -1.49
CA LEU A 196 21.18 -20.93 -1.03
C LEU A 196 20.43 -22.10 -0.36
N GLN A 197 20.95 -23.33 -0.44
CA GLN A 197 20.33 -24.48 0.23
C GLN A 197 20.48 -24.36 1.74
N VAL A 198 19.35 -24.34 2.44
CA VAL A 198 19.31 -24.25 3.90
C VAL A 198 19.46 -25.63 4.51
N SER A 199 20.40 -25.77 5.45
CA SER A 199 20.56 -27.02 6.21
C SER A 199 19.41 -27.21 7.21
N ASP A 200 18.84 -28.42 7.25
CA ASP A 200 17.78 -28.78 8.20
C ASP A 200 18.23 -28.61 9.67
N GLU A 201 19.51 -28.83 9.96
CA GLU A 201 20.08 -28.64 11.30
C GLU A 201 20.09 -27.16 11.72
N ALA A 202 20.59 -26.30 10.83
CA ALA A 202 20.62 -24.86 11.05
C ALA A 202 19.19 -24.29 11.18
N LEU A 203 18.29 -24.74 10.31
CA LEU A 203 16.87 -24.37 10.34
C LEU A 203 16.21 -24.78 11.65
N SER A 204 16.39 -26.03 12.08
CA SER A 204 15.83 -26.54 13.34
C SER A 204 16.35 -25.75 14.53
N THR A 205 17.63 -25.37 14.52
CA THR A 205 18.24 -24.57 15.59
C THR A 205 17.56 -23.21 15.71
N VAL A 206 17.40 -22.48 14.61
CA VAL A 206 16.73 -21.17 14.61
C VAL A 206 15.25 -21.30 14.98
N MET A 207 14.54 -22.30 14.45
CA MET A 207 13.13 -22.55 14.77
C MET A 207 12.92 -22.89 16.24
N SER A 208 13.86 -23.60 16.89
CA SER A 208 13.77 -23.94 18.32
C SER A 208 13.75 -22.70 19.23
N MET A 209 14.23 -21.55 18.75
CA MET A 209 14.18 -20.26 19.44
C MET A 209 12.83 -19.54 19.30
N GLY A 210 11.86 -20.14 18.59
CA GLY A 210 10.50 -19.61 18.42
C GLY A 210 10.30 -18.78 17.14
N PHE A 211 11.27 -18.75 16.22
CA PHE A 211 11.12 -18.12 14.92
C PHE A 211 10.30 -19.00 13.97
N LYS A 212 9.53 -18.36 13.07
CA LYS A 212 8.77 -19.07 12.04
C LYS A 212 9.71 -19.64 10.98
N GLU A 213 9.32 -20.77 10.39
CA GLU A 213 10.13 -21.46 9.37
C GLU A 213 10.49 -20.55 8.18
N GLN A 214 9.53 -19.77 7.67
CA GLN A 214 9.76 -18.86 6.54
C GLN A 214 10.80 -17.78 6.88
N ASP A 215 10.65 -17.13 8.03
CA ASP A 215 11.58 -16.10 8.49
C ASP A 215 12.98 -16.69 8.75
N ALA A 216 13.04 -17.89 9.34
CA ALA A 216 14.29 -18.60 9.59
C ALA A 216 15.01 -18.99 8.29
N LYS A 217 14.29 -19.54 7.29
CA LYS A 217 14.85 -19.85 5.96
C LYS A 217 15.35 -18.59 5.25
N LYS A 218 14.59 -17.50 5.31
CA LYS A 218 15.01 -16.19 4.76
C LYS A 218 16.32 -15.73 5.42
N ALA A 219 16.36 -15.71 6.76
CA ALA A 219 17.53 -15.26 7.52
C ALA A 219 18.79 -16.10 7.27
N LEU A 220 18.66 -17.43 7.20
CA LEU A 220 19.77 -18.34 6.94
C LEU A 220 20.34 -18.17 5.54
N ARG A 221 19.48 -17.99 4.52
CA ARG A 221 19.93 -17.70 3.15
C ARG A 221 20.71 -16.40 3.06
N MET A 222 20.25 -15.36 3.75
CA MET A 222 20.88 -14.04 3.74
C MET A 222 22.19 -13.99 4.55
N SER A 223 22.37 -14.93 5.46
CA SER A 223 23.54 -15.04 6.35
C SER A 223 24.53 -16.11 5.90
N ASN A 224 24.42 -16.61 4.66
CA ASN A 224 25.28 -17.67 4.13
C ASN A 224 25.34 -18.90 5.06
N GLN A 225 24.20 -19.30 5.62
CA GLN A 225 24.02 -20.40 6.57
C GLN A 225 24.66 -20.20 7.96
N ASP A 226 25.18 -19.00 8.27
CA ASP A 226 25.64 -18.69 9.62
C ASP A 226 24.44 -18.47 10.56
N VAL A 227 24.32 -19.35 11.57
CA VAL A 227 23.21 -19.37 12.52
C VAL A 227 23.23 -18.11 13.40
N GLU A 228 24.41 -17.65 13.83
CA GLU A 228 24.52 -16.50 14.72
C GLU A 228 24.10 -15.20 13.99
N SER A 229 24.65 -14.98 12.79
CA SER A 229 24.25 -13.85 11.94
C SER A 229 22.76 -13.88 11.57
N ALA A 230 22.19 -15.07 11.33
CA ALA A 230 20.76 -15.22 11.03
C ALA A 230 19.87 -14.83 12.22
N ILE A 231 20.25 -15.22 13.44
CA ILE A 231 19.52 -14.84 14.66
C ILE A 231 19.60 -13.33 14.87
N ASN A 232 20.78 -12.73 14.75
CA ASN A 232 20.97 -11.28 14.88
C ASN A 232 20.10 -10.51 13.88
N PHE A 233 20.06 -10.96 12.61
CA PHE A 233 19.18 -10.40 11.59
C PHE A 233 17.70 -10.49 11.98
N LEU A 234 17.23 -11.63 12.48
CA LEU A 234 15.83 -11.82 12.87
C LEU A 234 15.41 -10.92 14.04
N VAL A 235 16.31 -10.71 15.00
CA VAL A 235 16.08 -9.81 16.13
C VAL A 235 16.02 -8.36 15.63
N GLU A 236 16.99 -7.92 14.83
CA GLU A 236 17.01 -6.59 14.22
C GLU A 236 15.75 -6.32 13.39
N GLU A 237 15.32 -7.27 12.57
CA GLU A 237 14.11 -7.16 11.76
C GLU A 237 12.85 -7.04 12.62
N LYS A 238 12.76 -7.82 13.71
CA LYS A 238 11.64 -7.74 14.65
C LYS A 238 11.57 -6.37 15.32
N ASP A 239 12.70 -5.83 15.74
CA ASP A 239 12.79 -4.52 16.39
C ASP A 239 12.46 -3.39 15.42
N LYS A 240 12.97 -3.45 14.18
CA LYS A 240 12.60 -2.51 13.10
C LYS A 240 11.11 -2.55 12.81
N LYS A 241 10.51 -3.74 12.69
CA LYS A 241 9.07 -3.91 12.47
C LYS A 241 8.25 -3.40 13.65
N ALA A 242 8.69 -3.60 14.89
CA ALA A 242 8.03 -3.08 16.08
C ALA A 242 8.05 -1.54 16.09
N LYS A 243 9.22 -0.94 15.84
CA LYS A 243 9.39 0.51 15.76
C LYS A 243 8.55 1.13 14.65
N LYS A 244 8.56 0.55 13.44
CA LYS A 244 7.71 0.99 12.33
C LYS A 244 6.23 0.96 12.69
N ARG A 245 5.75 -0.12 13.33
CA ARG A 245 4.36 -0.21 13.80
C ARG A 245 4.02 0.86 14.83
N GLU A 246 4.91 1.14 15.77
CA GLU A 246 4.72 2.20 16.76
C GLU A 246 4.65 3.58 16.11
N ASP A 247 5.56 3.87 15.18
CA ASP A 247 5.60 5.10 14.39
C ASP A 247 4.33 5.24 13.52
N ASP A 248 3.86 4.16 12.88
CA ASP A 248 2.63 4.13 12.09
C ASP A 248 1.39 4.36 12.96
N ILE A 249 1.33 3.78 14.17
CA ILE A 249 0.24 3.99 15.12
C ILE A 249 0.24 5.46 15.60
N ARG A 250 1.43 6.00 15.93
CA ARG A 250 1.58 7.40 16.33
C ARG A 250 1.09 8.32 15.23
N ARG A 251 1.54 8.11 13.99
CA ARG A 251 1.14 8.89 12.81
C ARG A 251 -0.36 8.80 12.55
N ARG A 252 -0.96 7.61 12.63
CA ARG A 252 -2.41 7.44 12.48
C ARG A 252 -3.20 8.19 13.54
N ASN A 253 -2.72 8.19 14.79
CA ASN A 253 -3.34 8.96 15.86
C ASN A 253 -3.22 10.47 15.60
N GLU A 254 -2.07 10.94 15.10
CA GLU A 254 -1.86 12.34 14.70
C GLU A 254 -2.81 12.75 13.56
N ILE A 255 -2.98 11.93 12.53
CA ILE A 255 -3.91 12.19 11.42
C ILE A 255 -5.35 12.26 11.94
N ARG A 256 -5.78 11.28 12.76
CA ARG A 256 -7.12 11.30 13.38
C ARG A 256 -7.32 12.54 14.25
N GLU A 257 -6.29 12.99 14.93
CA GLU A 257 -6.32 14.20 15.74
C GLU A 257 -6.47 15.45 14.87
N GLN A 258 -5.70 15.57 13.79
CA GLN A 258 -5.83 16.67 12.82
C GLN A 258 -7.23 16.70 12.20
N GLN A 259 -7.79 15.54 11.83
CA GLN A 259 -9.14 15.42 11.28
C GLN A 259 -10.22 15.91 12.25
N ARG A 260 -10.03 15.78 13.57
CA ARG A 260 -10.98 16.31 14.57
C ARG A 260 -11.06 17.85 14.55
N TYR A 261 -9.93 18.51 14.28
CA TYR A 261 -9.85 19.98 14.25
C TYR A 261 -10.29 20.59 12.93
N GLY A 262 -10.19 19.81 11.84
CA GLY A 262 -10.62 20.19 10.50
C GLY A 262 -9.53 20.92 9.72
N VAL A 263 -9.94 21.55 8.61
CA VAL A 263 -9.02 22.20 7.66
C VAL A 263 -9.06 23.72 7.76
N THR A 264 -7.92 24.36 7.50
CA THR A 264 -7.85 25.81 7.31
C THR A 264 -8.57 26.23 6.01
N PRO A 265 -8.90 27.52 5.82
CA PRO A 265 -9.41 28.02 4.55
C PRO A 265 -8.57 27.64 3.32
N LEU A 266 -7.23 27.55 3.44
CA LEU A 266 -6.33 27.02 2.40
C LEU A 266 -6.28 25.48 2.31
N ARG A 267 -7.24 24.77 2.92
CA ARG A 267 -7.33 23.30 2.95
C ARG A 267 -6.14 22.58 3.60
N LYS A 268 -5.41 23.25 4.49
CA LYS A 268 -4.30 22.64 5.25
C LYS A 268 -4.80 22.05 6.56
N ALA A 269 -4.08 21.05 7.08
CA ALA A 269 -4.31 20.55 8.45
C ALA A 269 -4.08 21.64 9.48
N VAL A 270 -4.72 21.52 10.64
CA VAL A 270 -4.19 22.19 11.83
C VAL A 270 -2.85 21.56 12.21
N ASP A 271 -1.81 22.38 12.28
CA ASP A 271 -0.45 21.95 12.63
C ASP A 271 -0.37 21.57 14.12
N LEU A 272 -0.10 20.30 14.41
CA LEU A 272 -0.05 19.76 15.77
C LEU A 272 1.14 20.30 16.58
N GLN A 273 2.25 20.67 15.92
CA GLN A 273 3.41 21.23 16.61
C GLN A 273 3.09 22.63 17.12
N ARG A 274 2.50 23.46 16.25
CA ARG A 274 2.02 24.81 16.60
C ARG A 274 0.90 24.76 17.64
N LEU A 275 0.04 23.75 17.57
CA LEU A 275 -0.98 23.51 18.59
C LEU A 275 -0.35 23.17 19.94
N LYS A 276 0.66 22.29 19.99
CA LYS A 276 1.40 21.95 21.22
C LYS A 276 2.09 23.18 21.81
N GLU A 277 2.63 24.07 20.99
CA GLU A 277 3.20 25.35 21.44
C GLU A 277 2.15 26.20 22.15
N LEU A 278 0.97 26.41 21.56
CA LEU A 278 -0.10 27.20 22.20
C LEU A 278 -0.66 26.54 23.48
N ILE A 279 -0.73 25.20 23.52
CA ILE A 279 -1.12 24.47 24.74
C ILE A 279 -0.07 24.67 25.83
N SER A 280 1.22 24.68 25.49
CA SER A 280 2.30 24.90 26.46
C SER A 280 2.29 26.31 27.06
N VAL A 281 1.78 27.30 26.31
CA VAL A 281 1.53 28.66 26.80
C VAL A 281 0.33 28.70 27.78
N GLY A 282 -0.54 27.69 27.76
CA GLY A 282 -1.65 27.52 28.70
C GLY A 282 -3.04 27.66 28.10
N PHE A 283 -3.16 27.73 26.76
CA PHE A 283 -4.46 27.80 26.09
C PHE A 283 -5.13 26.42 26.01
N ASP A 284 -6.47 26.40 26.09
CA ASP A 284 -7.26 25.18 25.90
C ASP A 284 -7.06 24.61 24.48
N LYS A 285 -7.03 23.29 24.39
CA LYS A 285 -6.75 22.55 23.15
C LYS A 285 -7.75 22.84 22.03
N GLU A 286 -9.05 22.90 22.31
CA GLU A 286 -10.07 23.15 21.29
C GLU A 286 -10.01 24.61 20.82
N LEU A 287 -9.75 25.52 21.77
CA LEU A 287 -9.64 26.95 21.51
C LEU A 287 -8.42 27.28 20.64
N ALA A 288 -7.25 26.74 21.00
CA ALA A 288 -6.02 26.93 20.25
C ALA A 288 -6.11 26.32 18.84
N ALA A 289 -6.74 25.15 18.70
CA ALA A 289 -6.93 24.53 17.39
C ALA A 289 -7.85 25.36 16.48
N GLU A 290 -8.94 25.91 17.00
CA GLU A 290 -9.85 26.77 16.24
C GLU A 290 -9.17 28.10 15.84
N ALA A 291 -8.36 28.70 16.73
CA ALA A 291 -7.59 29.90 16.44
C ALA A 291 -6.53 29.66 15.33
N LEU A 292 -5.80 28.54 15.39
CA LEU A 292 -4.88 28.14 14.33
C LEU A 292 -5.61 27.87 13.02
N ARG A 293 -6.78 27.25 13.06
CA ARG A 293 -7.56 26.95 11.86
C ARG A 293 -7.99 28.21 11.12
N ARG A 294 -8.40 29.25 11.86
CA ARG A 294 -8.81 30.55 11.30
C ARG A 294 -7.64 31.34 10.72
N ASN A 295 -6.44 31.16 11.28
CA ASN A 295 -5.25 31.94 10.95
C ASN A 295 -4.24 31.19 10.07
N GLU A 296 -4.66 30.17 9.32
CA GLU A 296 -3.76 29.42 8.41
C GLU A 296 -2.53 28.84 9.11
N ASN A 297 -2.73 28.36 10.33
CA ASN A 297 -1.69 27.89 11.26
C ASN A 297 -0.70 28.97 11.71
N ASP A 298 -0.85 30.26 11.40
CA ASP A 298 0.06 31.30 11.89
C ASP A 298 -0.01 31.41 13.43
N THR A 299 1.07 31.01 14.13
CA THR A 299 1.13 30.99 15.59
C THR A 299 1.01 32.37 16.19
N GLN A 300 1.58 33.38 15.55
CA GLN A 300 1.58 34.75 16.04
C GLN A 300 0.15 35.32 16.02
N LYS A 301 -0.51 35.22 14.87
CA LYS A 301 -1.90 35.69 14.71
C LYS A 301 -2.88 34.90 15.57
N ALA A 302 -2.68 33.58 15.68
CA ALA A 302 -3.49 32.77 16.57
C ALA A 302 -3.33 33.20 18.03
N LEU A 303 -2.10 33.53 18.47
CA LEU A 303 -1.86 34.01 19.83
C LEU A 303 -2.45 35.40 20.07
N ASP A 304 -2.40 36.30 19.10
CA ASP A 304 -3.05 37.62 19.15
C ASP A 304 -4.58 37.46 19.31
N ASP A 305 -5.20 36.60 18.52
CA ASP A 305 -6.64 36.29 18.59
C ASP A 305 -7.05 35.63 19.92
N LEU A 306 -6.18 34.81 20.50
CA LEU A 306 -6.42 34.14 21.79
C LEU A 306 -6.26 35.09 22.98
N THR A 307 -5.37 36.09 22.86
CA THR A 307 -5.08 37.04 23.94
C THR A 307 -6.07 38.20 23.95
N ASN A 308 -6.67 38.55 22.81
CA ASN A 308 -7.70 39.57 22.73
C ASN A 308 -9.07 39.03 23.23
N PRO A 309 -9.70 39.70 24.23
CA PRO A 309 -10.94 39.21 24.84
C PRO A 309 -12.14 39.17 23.88
N GLU A 310 -12.21 40.07 22.90
CA GLU A 310 -13.34 40.11 21.95
C GLU A 310 -13.28 38.94 20.97
N THR A 311 -12.11 38.68 20.40
CA THR A 311 -11.88 37.57 19.47
C THR A 311 -11.95 36.22 20.18
N ASN A 312 -11.38 36.09 21.37
CA ASN A 312 -11.43 34.86 22.15
C ASN A 312 -12.88 34.47 22.50
N THR A 313 -13.69 35.41 22.99
CA THR A 313 -15.11 35.14 23.26
C THR A 313 -15.91 34.79 22.00
N ALA A 314 -15.56 35.38 20.85
CA ALA A 314 -16.16 35.01 19.57
C ALA A 314 -15.79 33.59 19.13
N ILE A 315 -14.54 33.17 19.32
CA ILE A 315 -14.07 31.80 19.05
C ILE A 315 -14.80 30.81 19.96
N GLN A 316 -14.88 31.08 21.27
CA GLN A 316 -15.59 30.22 22.23
C GLN A 316 -17.07 30.03 21.87
N ARG A 317 -17.78 31.11 21.51
CA ARG A 317 -19.18 31.01 21.06
C ARG A 317 -19.33 30.15 19.81
N ASP A 318 -18.41 30.27 18.85
CA ASP A 318 -18.45 29.47 17.63
C ASP A 318 -18.23 27.97 17.94
N ILE A 319 -17.26 27.64 18.80
CA ILE A 319 -17.00 26.27 19.26
C ILE A 319 -18.26 25.68 19.93
N GLU A 320 -18.87 26.41 20.87
CA GLU A 320 -20.09 25.95 21.53
C GLU A 320 -21.26 25.77 20.54
N SER A 321 -21.41 26.67 19.59
CA SER A 321 -22.47 26.58 18.57
C SER A 321 -22.30 25.34 17.70
N LYS A 322 -21.06 25.04 17.27
CA LYS A 322 -20.72 23.83 16.51
C LYS A 322 -20.94 22.57 17.33
N LYS A 323 -20.57 22.57 18.61
CA LYS A 323 -20.80 21.45 19.53
C LYS A 323 -22.28 21.15 19.68
N ARG A 324 -23.12 22.18 19.87
CA ARG A 324 -24.59 22.03 19.93
C ARG A 324 -25.17 21.51 18.62
N LYS A 325 -24.69 22.02 17.47
CA LYS A 325 -25.14 21.54 16.14
C LYS A 325 -24.80 20.07 15.93
N ARG A 326 -23.56 19.65 16.25
CA ARG A 326 -23.10 18.26 16.16
C ARG A 326 -23.91 17.32 17.06
N GLN A 327 -24.22 17.76 18.28
CA GLN A 327 -25.04 16.96 19.20
C GLN A 327 -26.44 16.72 18.63
N ARG A 328 -27.11 17.78 18.14
CA ARG A 328 -28.44 17.64 17.51
C ARG A 328 -28.45 16.70 16.32
N GLN A 329 -27.41 16.74 15.47
CA GLN A 329 -27.27 15.84 14.33
C GLN A 329 -27.07 14.39 14.77
N LYS A 330 -26.27 14.16 15.82
CA LYS A 330 -26.07 12.81 16.39
C LYS A 330 -27.36 12.26 16.98
N ASP A 331 -28.10 13.10 17.70
CA ASP A 331 -29.38 12.73 18.28
C ASP A 331 -30.39 12.35 17.16
N GLU A 332 -30.48 13.16 16.09
CA GLU A 332 -31.34 12.85 14.94
C GLU A 332 -30.95 11.55 14.23
N ALA A 333 -29.66 11.32 13.98
CA ALA A 333 -29.18 10.07 13.37
C ALA A 333 -29.49 8.85 14.25
N THR A 334 -29.38 8.99 15.57
CA THR A 334 -29.75 7.93 16.53
C THR A 334 -31.25 7.67 16.49
N ILE A 335 -32.06 8.73 16.37
CA ILE A 335 -33.51 8.63 16.22
C ILE A 335 -33.87 7.88 14.93
N GLU A 336 -33.29 8.26 13.79
CA GLU A 336 -33.55 7.60 12.50
C GLU A 336 -33.14 6.13 12.51
N GLN A 337 -32.00 5.80 13.13
CA GLN A 337 -31.55 4.42 13.25
C GLN A 337 -32.47 3.57 14.14
N LEU A 338 -32.98 4.10 15.25
CA LEU A 338 -33.92 3.38 16.11
C LEU A 338 -35.32 3.28 15.47
N VAL A 339 -35.75 4.29 14.73
CA VAL A 339 -37.01 4.23 13.97
C VAL A 339 -36.94 3.20 12.85
N SER A 340 -35.82 3.09 12.13
CA SER A 340 -35.64 2.06 11.10
C SER A 340 -35.59 0.62 11.67
N MET A 341 -35.24 0.46 12.94
CA MET A 341 -35.37 -0.80 13.69
C MET A 341 -36.82 -1.13 14.12
N GLY A 342 -37.79 -0.25 13.82
CA GLY A 342 -39.21 -0.48 14.06
C GLY A 342 -39.76 0.13 15.35
N PHE A 343 -38.97 0.93 16.08
CA PHE A 343 -39.46 1.65 17.26
C PHE A 343 -40.27 2.90 16.88
N GLU A 344 -41.30 3.19 17.66
CA GLU A 344 -42.17 4.34 17.46
C GLU A 344 -41.41 5.67 17.66
N ARG A 345 -41.43 6.56 16.66
CA ARG A 345 -40.65 7.80 16.63
C ARG A 345 -40.83 8.67 17.89
N SER A 346 -42.05 8.79 18.42
CA SER A 346 -42.31 9.58 19.63
C SER A 346 -41.53 9.06 20.86
N ARG A 347 -41.51 7.74 21.07
CA ARG A 347 -40.79 7.12 22.20
C ARG A 347 -39.29 7.22 22.03
N VAL A 348 -38.80 7.06 20.80
CA VAL A 348 -37.38 7.18 20.47
C VAL A 348 -36.87 8.59 20.77
N VAL A 349 -37.63 9.62 20.39
CA VAL A 349 -37.28 11.02 20.68
C VAL A 349 -37.19 11.26 22.18
N GLU A 350 -38.14 10.77 22.98
CA GLU A 350 -38.11 10.90 24.44
C GLU A 350 -36.90 10.20 25.06
N ALA A 351 -36.59 8.96 24.61
CA ALA A 351 -35.46 8.19 25.10
C ALA A 351 -34.11 8.83 24.74
N VAL A 352 -33.98 9.42 23.55
CA VAL A 352 -32.76 10.13 23.12
C VAL A 352 -32.62 11.48 23.83
N GLN A 353 -33.72 12.21 24.06
CA GLN A 353 -33.72 13.45 24.82
C GLN A 353 -33.39 13.26 26.31
N ALA A 354 -33.61 12.06 26.86
CA ALA A 354 -33.22 11.71 28.24
C ALA A 354 -31.69 11.63 28.45
N GLY A 355 -30.88 11.77 27.39
CA GLY A 355 -29.44 12.03 27.48
C GLY A 355 -28.55 10.79 27.66
N GLY A 356 -28.99 9.61 27.20
CA GLY A 356 -28.24 8.36 27.29
C GLY A 356 -27.46 7.98 26.02
N SER A 357 -26.60 6.96 26.11
CA SER A 357 -26.02 6.31 24.92
C SER A 357 -27.11 5.58 24.11
N MET A 358 -26.81 5.25 22.85
CA MET A 358 -27.73 4.49 21.99
C MET A 358 -28.23 3.20 22.66
N ASP A 359 -27.35 2.47 23.35
CA ASP A 359 -27.70 1.25 24.09
C ASP A 359 -28.66 1.52 25.26
N GLN A 360 -28.48 2.65 25.95
CA GLN A 360 -29.37 3.05 27.05
C GLN A 360 -30.75 3.47 26.53
N ALA A 361 -30.80 4.20 25.42
CA ALA A 361 -32.06 4.54 24.75
C ALA A 361 -32.78 3.27 24.27
N MET A 362 -32.05 2.31 23.70
CA MET A 362 -32.60 1.02 23.27
C MET A 362 -33.12 0.18 24.44
N GLN A 363 -32.38 0.10 25.56
CA GLN A 363 -32.82 -0.59 26.78
C GLN A 363 -34.08 0.03 27.36
N GLN A 364 -34.22 1.36 27.36
CA GLN A 364 -35.44 2.06 27.79
C GLN A 364 -36.63 1.74 26.89
N LEU A 365 -36.43 1.69 25.58
CA LEU A 365 -37.49 1.35 24.61
C LEU A 365 -37.96 -0.12 24.76
N LEU A 366 -37.05 -1.05 25.05
CA LEU A 366 -37.34 -2.47 25.25
C LEU A 366 -37.99 -2.78 26.62
N THR A 367 -37.64 -2.03 27.66
CA THR A 367 -38.25 -2.19 28.99
C THR A 367 -39.66 -1.61 29.04
N GLN A 368 -39.92 -0.51 28.33
CA GLN A 368 -41.25 0.10 28.25
C GLN A 368 -42.21 -0.60 27.27
N SER A 369 -41.70 -1.37 26.30
CA SER A 369 -42.56 -2.24 25.47
C SER A 369 -43.11 -3.44 26.24
N SER A 370 -42.54 -3.76 27.41
CA SER A 370 -42.95 -4.88 28.27
C SER A 370 -44.07 -4.53 29.26
N SER A 371 -44.48 -3.26 29.34
CA SER A 371 -45.52 -2.78 30.27
C SER A 371 -46.73 -2.21 29.50
N ASN A 372 -47.60 -3.07 29.01
CA ASN A 372 -48.99 -2.72 28.69
C ASN A 372 -49.90 -3.93 29.01
N PRO A 373 -50.75 -3.87 30.04
CA PRO A 373 -51.90 -4.75 30.14
C PRO A 373 -53.04 -4.24 29.24
N THR A 374 -53.69 -5.21 28.60
CA THR A 374 -54.92 -5.21 27.80
C THR A 374 -55.98 -4.18 28.15
N ASP A 375 -56.65 -3.60 27.14
CA ASP A 375 -58.10 -3.79 26.96
C ASP A 375 -58.61 -3.47 25.53
N PRO A 376 -59.71 -4.11 25.06
CA PRO A 376 -60.09 -4.17 23.64
C PRO A 376 -61.31 -3.31 23.24
N ALA A 377 -61.41 -3.10 21.92
CA ALA A 377 -62.60 -2.85 21.09
C ALA A 377 -63.41 -1.53 21.25
N ASN A 378 -63.50 -0.75 20.17
CA ASN A 378 -64.72 -0.75 19.34
C ASN A 378 -64.52 -0.08 17.97
N SER A 379 -65.02 -0.71 16.92
CA SER A 379 -65.09 -0.23 15.53
C SER A 379 -66.25 0.76 15.33
N THR A 380 -66.20 1.63 14.31
CA THR A 380 -67.30 1.95 13.35
C THR A 380 -66.87 2.95 12.24
N ILE A 381 -66.69 2.45 11.00
CA ILE A 381 -67.22 2.88 9.66
C ILE A 381 -67.02 4.36 9.21
N SER A 382 -66.08 4.69 8.29
CA SER A 382 -66.13 4.84 6.79
C SER A 382 -66.84 6.12 6.24
N PRO A 383 -66.75 6.54 4.94
CA PRO A 383 -65.76 6.31 3.85
C PRO A 383 -65.38 7.58 3.01
N GLY A 384 -64.30 7.48 2.21
CA GLY A 384 -64.28 7.96 0.81
C GLY A 384 -63.50 9.23 0.45
N LEU A 385 -62.41 9.08 -0.32
CA LEU A 385 -62.20 9.61 -1.70
C LEU A 385 -60.70 9.49 -2.10
N ILE A 386 -60.45 8.71 -3.16
CA ILE A 386 -59.25 8.67 -4.02
C ILE A 386 -59.63 9.55 -5.26
N PRO A 387 -58.74 10.18 -6.08
CA PRO A 387 -57.35 9.86 -6.45
C PRO A 387 -56.43 11.11 -6.54
N THR A 388 -55.15 11.17 -6.98
CA THR A 388 -54.37 10.50 -8.04
C THR A 388 -52.90 10.97 -7.96
N ASN A 389 -51.95 10.09 -8.36
CA ASN A 389 -50.61 10.34 -8.93
C ASN A 389 -49.55 11.02 -8.02
N ASN A 390 -48.27 10.62 -7.95
CA ASN A 390 -47.40 10.06 -8.97
C ASN A 390 -46.18 9.35 -8.34
N GLU A 391 -45.53 8.49 -9.13
CA GLU A 391 -44.35 7.67 -8.87
C GLU A 391 -43.03 8.47 -8.64
N GLY A 392 -42.04 7.78 -8.04
CA GLY A 392 -40.59 8.12 -8.09
C GLY A 392 -39.94 8.16 -6.70
N MET A 393 -39.26 7.09 -6.25
CA MET A 393 -37.81 6.85 -6.40
C MET A 393 -36.91 7.99 -5.90
N GLY A 394 -35.96 7.64 -5.03
CA GLY A 394 -34.71 8.39 -4.87
C GLY A 394 -34.27 8.57 -3.43
N GLU A 395 -33.37 7.70 -2.99
CA GLU A 395 -32.43 7.97 -1.90
C GLU A 395 -31.67 9.25 -2.22
N ASP A 396 -31.59 10.20 -1.27
CA ASP A 396 -30.77 11.39 -1.45
C ASP A 396 -29.79 11.63 -0.31
N HIS A 397 -28.56 11.78 -0.77
CA HIS A 397 -27.31 11.89 -0.09
C HIS A 397 -27.13 13.33 0.39
N MET A 398 -26.76 13.48 1.67
CA MET A 398 -26.50 14.78 2.31
C MET A 398 -25.45 15.59 1.53
N SER A 399 -25.86 16.73 0.99
CA SER A 399 -25.00 17.77 0.41
C SER A 399 -25.04 19.02 1.29
N ASN A 400 -23.87 19.48 1.69
CA ASN A 400 -23.68 20.71 2.44
C ASN A 400 -23.30 21.80 1.42
N ASP A 401 -24.25 22.65 1.08
CA ASP A 401 -24.07 23.70 0.07
C ASP A 401 -23.64 25.02 0.72
N SER A 402 -22.55 25.58 0.22
CA SER A 402 -22.21 26.99 0.37
C SER A 402 -21.72 27.46 -1.00
N ASP A 403 -22.64 28.13 -1.66
CA ASP A 403 -22.65 28.58 -3.04
C ASP A 403 -21.63 29.71 -3.30
N VAL A 404 -20.67 29.48 -4.21
CA VAL A 404 -20.05 30.52 -5.05
C VAL A 404 -19.75 29.88 -6.41
N GLY A 405 -20.44 30.35 -7.44
CA GLY A 405 -20.53 29.73 -8.76
C GLY A 405 -19.27 29.72 -9.63
N GLY A 406 -19.21 28.70 -10.49
CA GLY A 406 -18.32 28.57 -11.65
C GLY A 406 -18.43 27.17 -12.27
N PRO A 407 -18.66 27.01 -13.58
CA PRO A 407 -19.02 25.72 -14.17
C PRO A 407 -17.77 24.89 -14.45
N SER A 408 -17.63 23.76 -13.77
CA SER A 408 -16.81 22.65 -14.26
C SER A 408 -17.31 21.35 -13.66
N THR A 409 -18.11 20.66 -14.48
CA THR A 409 -18.43 19.25 -14.34
C THR A 409 -17.16 18.42 -14.50
N SER A 410 -16.36 18.29 -13.45
CA SER A 410 -15.46 17.14 -13.33
C SER A 410 -16.28 16.01 -12.73
N LYS A 411 -16.61 15.01 -13.57
CA LYS A 411 -17.04 13.70 -13.09
C LYS A 411 -15.97 13.24 -12.10
N ILE A 412 -16.30 13.19 -10.81
CA ILE A 412 -15.49 12.47 -9.84
C ILE A 412 -15.61 11.00 -10.27
N GLU A 413 -14.58 10.49 -10.94
CA GLU A 413 -14.47 9.06 -11.23
C GLU A 413 -14.68 8.32 -9.90
N GLN A 414 -15.67 7.42 -9.86
CA GLN A 414 -15.89 6.58 -8.68
C GLN A 414 -14.60 5.84 -8.39
N ARG A 415 -13.97 6.22 -7.27
CA ARG A 415 -12.68 5.71 -6.85
C ARG A 415 -12.80 4.22 -6.51
N ASP A 416 -11.84 3.44 -7.01
CA ASP A 416 -11.80 2.00 -6.81
C ASP A 416 -11.03 1.65 -5.54
N ALA A 417 -11.66 1.89 -4.39
CA ALA A 417 -11.04 1.69 -3.07
C ALA A 417 -10.56 0.24 -2.85
N GLU A 418 -11.32 -0.75 -3.34
CA GLU A 418 -10.93 -2.17 -3.27
C GLU A 418 -9.60 -2.42 -3.98
N MET A 419 -9.42 -1.87 -5.19
CA MET A 419 -8.19 -2.08 -5.95
C MET A 419 -7.00 -1.35 -5.33
N GLU A 420 -7.23 -0.15 -4.79
CA GLU A 420 -6.20 0.58 -4.08
C GLU A 420 -5.74 -0.15 -2.81
N ASP A 421 -6.67 -0.71 -2.04
CA ASP A 421 -6.36 -1.52 -0.85
C ASP A 421 -5.55 -2.78 -1.22
N GLU A 422 -5.89 -3.48 -2.31
CA GLU A 422 -5.10 -4.64 -2.75
C GLU A 422 -3.66 -4.25 -3.11
N ILE A 423 -3.45 -3.12 -3.80
CA ILE A 423 -2.11 -2.61 -4.15
C ILE A 423 -1.35 -2.22 -2.88
N ALA A 424 -2.02 -1.49 -1.98
CA ALA A 424 -1.47 -1.02 -0.73
C ALA A 424 -1.04 -2.19 0.18
N ASP A 425 -1.84 -3.26 0.23
CA ASP A 425 -1.51 -4.49 0.93
C ASP A 425 -0.30 -5.23 0.33
N GLU A 426 -0.19 -5.30 -1.00
CA GLU A 426 0.98 -5.91 -1.64
C GLU A 426 2.27 -5.13 -1.36
N ILE A 427 2.20 -3.80 -1.29
CA ILE A 427 3.33 -2.95 -0.90
C ILE A 427 3.66 -3.15 0.59
N ALA A 428 2.64 -3.19 1.45
CA ALA A 428 2.80 -3.35 2.90
C ALA A 428 3.38 -4.72 3.31
N LYS A 429 3.18 -5.76 2.48
CA LYS A 429 3.79 -7.08 2.66
C LYS A 429 5.30 -7.07 2.40
N GLY A 430 5.83 -6.11 1.63
CA GLY A 430 7.24 -6.01 1.28
C GLY A 430 8.07 -5.25 2.32
N ASP A 431 9.23 -5.81 2.67
CA ASP A 431 10.37 -5.08 3.24
C ASP A 431 11.42 -4.79 2.15
N ALA A 432 12.41 -3.94 2.46
CA ALA A 432 13.47 -3.58 1.51
C ALA A 432 14.27 -4.78 0.97
N LEU A 433 14.22 -5.93 1.64
CA LEU A 433 14.92 -7.16 1.25
C LEU A 433 13.99 -8.19 0.59
N THR A 434 12.70 -7.88 0.42
CA THR A 434 11.72 -8.80 -0.19
C THR A 434 12.03 -9.05 -1.66
N ASP A 435 12.63 -8.08 -2.32
CA ASP A 435 13.09 -8.20 -3.71
C ASP A 435 14.20 -9.25 -3.90
N TYR A 436 14.89 -9.59 -2.81
CA TYR A 436 15.98 -10.53 -2.77
C TYR A 436 15.58 -11.89 -2.16
N ASP A 437 14.38 -11.98 -1.58
CA ASP A 437 13.84 -13.19 -0.97
C ASP A 437 13.09 -14.05 -2.01
N ILE A 438 13.84 -14.58 -2.97
CA ILE A 438 13.31 -15.39 -4.07
C ILE A 438 13.26 -16.85 -3.65
N GLU A 439 12.12 -17.53 -3.85
CA GLU A 439 12.06 -18.99 -3.76
C GLU A 439 12.74 -19.61 -4.98
N VAL A 440 13.80 -20.39 -4.75
CA VAL A 440 14.73 -20.85 -5.80
C VAL A 440 14.44 -22.26 -6.33
N THR A 441 13.29 -22.84 -5.98
CA THR A 441 12.92 -24.22 -6.32
C THR A 441 12.82 -24.42 -7.83
N LYS A 442 12.09 -23.55 -8.51
CA LYS A 442 11.93 -23.55 -9.98
C LYS A 442 13.24 -23.27 -10.71
N GLU A 443 14.08 -22.41 -10.15
CA GLU A 443 15.41 -22.10 -10.67
C GLU A 443 16.29 -23.35 -10.63
N GLY A 444 16.29 -24.09 -9.52
CA GLY A 444 17.02 -25.36 -9.40
C GLY A 444 16.57 -26.40 -10.43
N GLU A 445 15.26 -26.55 -10.63
CA GLU A 445 14.70 -27.43 -11.66
C GLU A 445 15.16 -27.03 -13.07
N ALA A 446 15.08 -25.74 -13.40
CA ALA A 446 15.49 -25.21 -14.69
C ALA A 446 17.01 -25.35 -14.94
N ILE A 447 17.85 -25.14 -13.92
CA ILE A 447 19.31 -25.36 -14.02
C ILE A 447 19.58 -26.82 -14.41
N ASN A 448 18.93 -27.78 -13.72
CA ASN A 448 19.11 -29.19 -14.00
C ASN A 448 18.61 -29.56 -15.41
N GLU A 449 17.46 -29.04 -15.84
CA GLU A 449 16.91 -29.23 -17.19
C GLU A 449 17.91 -28.77 -18.26
N TYR A 450 18.41 -27.53 -18.17
CA TYR A 450 19.28 -26.97 -19.20
C TYR A 450 20.70 -27.55 -19.19
N LEU A 451 21.22 -27.96 -18.03
CA LEU A 451 22.48 -28.71 -17.97
C LEU A 451 22.35 -30.07 -18.67
N ALA A 452 21.26 -30.79 -18.44
CA ALA A 452 21.00 -32.07 -19.12
C ALA A 452 20.86 -31.89 -20.64
N LEU A 453 20.18 -30.82 -21.08
CA LEU A 453 20.08 -30.47 -22.50
C LEU A 453 21.46 -30.19 -23.12
N LEU A 454 22.32 -29.42 -22.45
CA LEU A 454 23.69 -29.15 -22.92
C LEU A 454 24.52 -30.43 -23.07
N ASP A 455 24.42 -31.36 -22.12
CA ASP A 455 25.18 -32.61 -22.17
C ASP A 455 24.69 -33.54 -23.30
N SER A 456 23.40 -33.46 -23.64
CA SER A 456 22.84 -34.16 -24.80
C SER A 456 23.37 -33.62 -26.13
N VAL A 457 23.51 -32.30 -26.26
CA VAL A 457 24.08 -31.64 -27.46
C VAL A 457 25.55 -32.03 -27.64
N GLY A 458 26.34 -31.95 -26.56
CA GLY A 458 27.76 -32.34 -26.60
C GLY A 458 27.99 -33.83 -26.91
N SER A 459 27.02 -34.69 -26.58
CA SER A 459 27.06 -36.12 -26.94
C SER A 459 26.73 -36.34 -28.43
N SER A 460 25.80 -35.56 -28.98
CA SER A 460 25.43 -35.60 -30.41
C SER A 460 26.54 -35.07 -31.34
N GLU A 461 27.22 -33.99 -30.95
CA GLU A 461 28.36 -33.46 -31.70
C GLU A 461 29.54 -34.43 -31.74
N LYS A 462 29.82 -35.13 -30.63
CA LYS A 462 30.85 -36.18 -30.57
C LYS A 462 30.49 -37.40 -31.40
N ALA A 463 29.21 -37.79 -31.45
CA ALA A 463 28.73 -38.90 -32.27
C ALA A 463 28.72 -38.56 -33.78
N SER A 464 28.55 -37.29 -34.14
CA SER A 464 28.56 -36.82 -35.55
C SER A 464 29.97 -36.53 -36.10
N SER A 465 30.98 -36.51 -35.22
CA SER A 465 32.39 -36.27 -35.57
C SER A 465 33.23 -37.56 -35.63
N GLN A 466 32.61 -38.72 -35.40
CA GLN A 466 33.17 -40.06 -35.64
C GLN A 466 32.57 -40.62 -36.92
#